data_AF-A0AAT9KPT1-F1
#
_entry.id   AF-A0AAT9KPT1-F1
#
_cell.length_a   1.000
_cell.length_b   1.000
_cell.length_c   1.000
_cell.angle_alpha   90.00
_cell.angle_beta   90.00
_cell.angle_gamma   90.00
#
_symmetry.space_group_name_H-M   'P 1'
#
loop_
_entity.id
_entity.type
_entity.pdbx_description
1 polymer ?
#
loop_
_entity_poly.entity_id
_entity_poly.type
_entity_poly.pdbx_seq_one_letter_code
_entity_poly.pdbx_strand_id
1 'polypeptide(L)'
;MNARGTPRLRGALAVMAAVALLFTLSAALAPERAVAAPVLVSQGKPATASSAEGPFTAPNAVDGNPATRWSSQFTDDQWIRIDLGTSTAVGQVVLNWEAAYARGYRIELSANGTDWTTIHSTTTGTGGVETLTVSGTGRYIRLLGTQRATPWGYSLHEFQVYSTTGGNNPGGDVLLSYGKAGSASTSQHDGTCWECGPDKAFDRDPASRWATSPEGGWTDPGWIAVDLGAPARINRVVLQWDPAYARAYRIEVSDNGTDWRTIHQTAAGTGFKETLDVSGTGRHVRLYATQRSGQYGYSLWEFQVWGTGGAPIPAPPLPADPTYDRLVFSDEFNGPAGAAPDPAKWVPETGTGPNNELEYYTNNKNAAQDGNGSLVLEARREVTPGSACPPDPLSGSTTCQYTSARLNTYGKFQFTYGRVEARIKVSGTQGLWPAFWMLGADYFDKGRPWPYTGEIDIMEHVGKEPKTAYSTLHAPAYNGAAGYGGPHTLPGGADYADGFHTFAVDWNSTGMTFRVDGQVSFRVDRDELERTRGPWVFDHDFFLILNNAVGGDWPGPPDTTTRFPQKLSVDYIKVWQ
;
A
#
# COMPACT_ATOMS: atom_id res chain seq x y z
N MET A 1 -69.80 -43.11 -12.18
CA MET A 1 -70.48 -42.12 -11.32
C MET A 1 -69.96 -40.75 -11.76
N ASN A 2 -70.67 -40.06 -12.67
CA ASN A 2 -71.55 -38.90 -12.39
C ASN A 2 -70.87 -37.82 -11.51
N ALA A 3 -70.80 -36.52 -11.85
CA ALA A 3 -71.38 -35.72 -12.92
C ALA A 3 -70.79 -34.29 -12.91
N ARG A 4 -70.76 -33.64 -14.11
CA ARG A 4 -71.14 -32.24 -14.48
C ARG A 4 -70.59 -31.04 -13.66
N GLY A 5 -70.20 -29.91 -14.26
CA GLY A 5 -70.50 -29.41 -15.60
C GLY A 5 -69.76 -28.13 -15.99
N THR A 6 -69.97 -27.73 -17.25
CA THR A 6 -69.54 -26.47 -17.88
C THR A 6 -70.72 -25.48 -17.92
N PRO A 7 -70.48 -24.19 -18.21
CA PRO A 7 -70.69 -23.75 -19.60
C PRO A 7 -69.65 -22.76 -20.15
N ARG A 8 -69.57 -22.74 -21.49
CA ARG A 8 -68.79 -21.85 -22.35
C ARG A 8 -69.59 -20.58 -22.73
N LEU A 9 -68.90 -19.46 -22.93
CA LEU A 9 -69.22 -18.42 -23.94
C LEU A 9 -67.87 -17.81 -24.39
N ARG A 10 -67.33 -18.13 -25.58
CA ARG A 10 -67.54 -17.51 -26.91
C ARG A 10 -67.21 -16.01 -26.96
N GLY A 11 -66.10 -15.68 -27.65
CA GLY A 11 -65.78 -14.36 -28.19
C GLY A 11 -64.37 -14.39 -28.78
N ALA A 12 -64.21 -13.98 -30.03
CA ALA A 12 -63.04 -14.26 -30.88
C ALA A 12 -62.25 -12.99 -31.26
N LEU A 13 -61.06 -13.23 -31.81
CA LEU A 13 -60.15 -12.36 -32.59
C LEU A 13 -59.18 -11.39 -31.86
N ALA A 14 -57.90 -11.80 -31.91
CA ALA A 14 -56.70 -11.14 -32.46
C ALA A 14 -56.42 -9.65 -32.17
N VAL A 15 -55.20 -9.37 -31.68
CA VAL A 15 -54.19 -8.45 -32.28
C VAL A 15 -52.88 -8.57 -31.47
N MET A 16 -51.75 -8.65 -32.19
CA MET A 16 -50.39 -8.53 -31.64
C MET A 16 -50.14 -7.12 -31.09
N ALA A 17 -49.52 -7.00 -29.91
CA ALA A 17 -48.70 -5.86 -29.55
C ALA A 17 -47.71 -6.23 -28.45
N ALA A 18 -46.46 -5.83 -28.65
CA ALA A 18 -45.30 -6.11 -27.82
C ALA A 18 -45.49 -5.66 -26.37
N VAL A 19 -45.11 -6.52 -25.42
CA VAL A 19 -44.83 -6.12 -24.04
C VAL A 19 -43.33 -6.29 -23.84
N ALA A 20 -42.62 -5.17 -23.96
CA ALA A 20 -41.25 -5.05 -23.49
C ALA A 20 -41.25 -5.27 -21.97
N LEU A 21 -40.60 -6.35 -21.52
CA LEU A 21 -40.22 -6.48 -20.12
C LEU A 21 -39.23 -5.35 -19.80
N LEU A 22 -39.66 -4.35 -19.03
CA LEU A 22 -38.75 -3.51 -18.26
C LEU A 22 -38.07 -4.41 -17.21
N PHE A 23 -36.92 -4.97 -17.57
CA PHE A 23 -35.89 -5.25 -16.57
C PHE A 23 -35.28 -3.92 -16.17
N THR A 24 -35.67 -3.41 -15.00
CA THR A 24 -34.93 -2.33 -14.35
C THR A 24 -33.53 -2.83 -14.07
N LEU A 25 -32.59 -2.34 -14.87
CA LEU A 25 -31.16 -2.44 -14.68
C LEU A 25 -30.81 -1.64 -13.41
N SER A 26 -30.90 -2.28 -12.24
CA SER A 26 -30.21 -1.78 -11.05
C SER A 26 -28.74 -2.09 -11.22
N ALA A 27 -28.06 -1.28 -12.02
CA ALA A 27 -26.62 -1.14 -11.91
C ALA A 27 -26.36 -0.56 -10.51
N ALA A 28 -26.03 -1.44 -9.56
CA ALA A 28 -25.37 -1.01 -8.34
C ALA A 28 -23.98 -0.50 -8.78
N LEU A 29 -23.93 0.80 -9.09
CA LEU A 29 -22.68 1.56 -9.09
C LEU A 29 -22.07 1.33 -7.71
N ALA A 30 -20.97 0.57 -7.67
CA ALA A 30 -20.09 0.60 -6.51
C ALA A 30 -19.78 2.08 -6.24
N PRO A 31 -19.81 2.55 -4.98
CA PRO A 31 -19.41 3.92 -4.71
C PRO A 31 -17.95 4.05 -5.14
N GLU A 32 -17.68 4.91 -6.13
CA GLU A 32 -16.35 5.49 -6.32
C GLU A 32 -15.89 5.99 -4.94
N ARG A 33 -14.85 5.37 -4.37
CA ARG A 33 -14.25 5.90 -3.15
C ARG A 33 -13.55 7.20 -3.54
N ALA A 34 -14.02 8.28 -2.92
CA ALA A 34 -13.48 9.62 -3.06
C ALA A 34 -11.97 9.64 -2.78
N VAL A 35 -11.18 10.09 -3.76
CA VAL A 35 -9.87 10.68 -3.50
C VAL A 35 -10.05 11.71 -2.38
N ALA A 36 -9.22 11.67 -1.34
CA ALA A 36 -9.32 12.65 -0.25
C ALA A 36 -9.35 14.06 -0.86
N ALA A 37 -10.49 14.75 -0.71
CA ALA A 37 -10.70 16.02 -1.35
C ALA A 37 -9.64 17.03 -0.84
N PRO A 38 -9.17 17.95 -1.69
CA PRO A 38 -8.37 19.09 -1.24
C PRO A 38 -9.03 19.73 -0.01
N VAL A 39 -8.28 19.91 1.08
CA VAL A 39 -8.84 20.44 2.33
C VAL A 39 -8.82 21.96 2.28
N LEU A 40 -9.97 22.60 2.45
CA LEU A 40 -10.09 24.07 2.54
C LEU A 40 -9.44 24.54 3.84
N VAL A 41 -8.34 25.29 3.73
CA VAL A 41 -7.53 25.75 4.89
C VAL A 41 -7.65 27.25 5.19
N SER A 42 -8.28 28.04 4.31
CA SER A 42 -8.44 29.48 4.52
C SER A 42 -9.70 29.89 5.30
N GLN A 43 -10.73 29.05 5.38
CA GLN A 43 -12.02 29.46 5.93
C GLN A 43 -11.91 29.83 7.43
N GLY A 44 -12.48 30.98 7.79
CA GLY A 44 -12.47 31.54 9.14
C GLY A 44 -11.10 32.00 9.64
N LYS A 45 -10.06 32.00 8.78
CA LYS A 45 -8.72 32.40 9.18
C LYS A 45 -8.57 33.92 9.28
N PRO A 46 -7.67 34.43 10.13
CA PRO A 46 -7.38 35.86 10.19
C PRO A 46 -6.97 36.41 8.81
N ALA A 47 -7.73 37.39 8.31
CA ALA A 47 -7.45 38.06 7.05
C ALA A 47 -7.26 39.57 7.26
N THR A 48 -6.30 40.14 6.55
CA THR A 48 -5.98 41.57 6.54
C THR A 48 -5.84 42.04 5.10
N ALA A 49 -6.11 43.29 4.81
CA ALA A 49 -5.95 43.86 3.48
C ALA A 49 -5.27 45.23 3.53
N SER A 50 -4.71 45.63 2.39
CA SER A 50 -4.18 46.97 2.14
C SER A 50 -5.18 48.09 2.40
N SER A 51 -6.46 47.86 2.10
CA SER A 51 -7.55 48.80 2.29
C SER A 51 -8.91 48.09 2.31
N ALA A 52 -9.96 48.83 2.67
CA ALA A 52 -11.34 48.39 2.57
C ALA A 52 -12.24 49.55 2.09
N GLU A 53 -13.28 49.23 1.32
CA GLU A 53 -14.40 50.13 1.02
C GLU A 53 -15.49 49.92 2.09
N GLY A 54 -15.60 50.86 3.04
CA GLY A 54 -16.64 50.83 4.07
C GLY A 54 -16.67 49.50 4.87
N PRO A 55 -17.82 48.78 4.93
CA PRO A 55 -17.94 47.54 5.70
C PRO A 55 -17.34 46.30 5.01
N PHE A 56 -16.84 46.40 3.78
CA PHE A 56 -16.35 45.28 2.97
C PHE A 56 -14.89 44.91 3.34
N THR A 57 -14.70 44.43 4.57
CA THR A 57 -13.37 44.14 5.14
C THR A 57 -12.83 42.77 4.72
N ALA A 58 -11.51 42.54 4.90
CA ALA A 58 -10.83 41.31 4.48
C ALA A 58 -11.43 40.00 5.04
N PRO A 59 -11.88 39.92 6.32
CA PRO A 59 -12.51 38.71 6.85
C PRO A 59 -13.75 38.24 6.06
N ASN A 60 -14.45 39.15 5.40
CA ASN A 60 -15.63 38.84 4.60
C ASN A 60 -15.32 38.01 3.34
N ALA A 61 -14.05 37.88 2.94
CA ALA A 61 -13.64 37.07 1.80
C ALA A 61 -13.12 35.69 2.20
N VAL A 62 -13.25 35.30 3.47
CA VAL A 62 -12.83 33.99 3.99
C VAL A 62 -13.84 33.42 4.99
N ASP A 63 -15.05 33.99 5.09
CA ASP A 63 -16.05 33.59 6.07
C ASP A 63 -16.94 32.43 5.60
N GLY A 64 -16.86 32.06 4.32
CA GLY A 64 -17.66 31.01 3.70
C GLY A 64 -19.07 31.48 3.32
N ASN A 65 -19.34 32.79 3.33
CA ASN A 65 -20.62 33.38 3.00
C ASN A 65 -20.52 34.15 1.67
N PRO A 66 -21.05 33.61 0.56
CA PRO A 66 -20.94 34.27 -0.75
C PRO A 66 -21.74 35.58 -0.86
N ALA A 67 -22.56 35.94 0.15
CA ALA A 67 -23.27 37.21 0.20
C ALA A 67 -22.44 38.35 0.80
N THR A 68 -21.33 38.06 1.48
CA THR A 68 -20.36 39.03 1.97
C THR A 68 -19.19 39.14 0.99
N ARG A 69 -18.40 40.21 1.11
CA ARG A 69 -17.23 40.44 0.25
C ARG A 69 -16.21 41.34 0.93
N TRP A 70 -14.94 41.16 0.56
CA TRP A 70 -13.93 42.21 0.67
C TRP A 70 -14.01 43.13 -0.56
N SER A 71 -13.75 44.42 -0.37
CA SER A 71 -13.60 45.38 -1.46
C SER A 71 -12.52 46.40 -1.14
N SER A 72 -11.62 46.69 -2.08
CA SER A 72 -10.50 47.61 -1.90
C SER A 72 -10.84 49.06 -2.31
N GLN A 73 -9.94 49.98 -1.97
CA GLN A 73 -9.88 51.31 -2.59
C GLN A 73 -9.58 51.21 -4.10
N PHE A 74 -9.88 52.28 -4.84
CA PHE A 74 -9.92 52.27 -6.31
C PHE A 74 -8.56 52.62 -6.93
N THR A 75 -7.51 51.99 -6.40
CA THR A 75 -6.12 52.10 -6.84
C THR A 75 -5.57 50.70 -7.13
N ASP A 76 -4.49 50.62 -7.91
CA ASP A 76 -3.84 49.33 -8.17
C ASP A 76 -2.99 48.95 -6.94
N ASP A 77 -2.29 47.83 -7.03
CA ASP A 77 -1.39 47.30 -5.99
C ASP A 77 -2.07 47.10 -4.63
N GLN A 78 -3.38 46.83 -4.63
CA GLN A 78 -4.12 46.43 -3.44
C GLN A 78 -3.96 44.93 -3.22
N TRP A 79 -3.86 44.54 -1.95
CA TRP A 79 -3.73 43.16 -1.55
C TRP A 79 -4.70 42.78 -0.45
N ILE A 80 -5.04 41.50 -0.42
CA ILE A 80 -5.67 40.78 0.71
C ILE A 80 -4.76 39.60 1.08
N ARG A 81 -4.53 39.40 2.37
CA ARG A 81 -3.65 38.39 2.95
C ARG A 81 -4.38 37.59 4.00
N ILE A 82 -4.16 36.29 4.01
CA ILE A 82 -4.67 35.33 4.98
C ILE A 82 -3.47 34.79 5.79
N ASP A 83 -3.58 34.78 7.12
CA ASP A 83 -2.72 34.00 7.99
C ASP A 83 -3.33 32.60 8.16
N LEU A 84 -2.76 31.59 7.53
CA LEU A 84 -3.22 30.20 7.66
C LEU A 84 -2.99 29.65 9.09
N GLY A 85 -2.25 30.40 9.92
CA GLY A 85 -1.84 30.09 11.28
C GLY A 85 -0.51 29.37 11.31
N THR A 86 -0.21 28.57 10.29
CA THR A 86 0.97 27.71 10.18
C THR A 86 1.39 27.55 8.72
N SER A 87 2.64 27.14 8.47
CA SER A 87 3.23 27.03 7.12
C SER A 87 2.64 25.89 6.24
N THR A 88 1.53 26.12 5.56
CA THR A 88 0.81 25.09 4.80
C THR A 88 1.35 24.90 3.37
N ALA A 89 1.42 23.64 2.90
CA ALA A 89 1.63 23.32 1.49
C ALA A 89 0.33 23.53 0.70
N VAL A 90 0.32 24.48 -0.23
CA VAL A 90 -0.86 24.89 -0.99
C VAL A 90 -0.86 24.19 -2.36
N GLY A 91 -2.00 23.58 -2.71
CA GLY A 91 -2.19 22.87 -3.99
C GLY A 91 -3.20 23.53 -4.92
N GLN A 92 -4.10 24.34 -4.37
CA GLN A 92 -5.14 25.00 -5.15
C GLN A 92 -5.59 26.30 -4.47
N VAL A 93 -5.92 27.30 -5.29
CA VAL A 93 -6.58 28.53 -4.86
C VAL A 93 -7.83 28.72 -5.70
N VAL A 94 -8.95 29.06 -5.07
CA VAL A 94 -10.18 29.46 -5.76
C VAL A 94 -10.51 30.89 -5.38
N LEU A 95 -10.63 31.76 -6.39
CA LEU A 95 -10.99 33.16 -6.25
C LEU A 95 -12.41 33.33 -6.77
N ASN A 96 -13.33 33.74 -5.90
CA ASN A 96 -14.68 34.10 -6.32
C ASN A 96 -14.79 35.63 -6.33
N TRP A 97 -14.63 36.22 -7.52
CA TRP A 97 -14.69 37.66 -7.72
C TRP A 97 -16.13 38.17 -7.78
N GLU A 98 -16.31 39.41 -7.33
CA GLU A 98 -17.47 40.23 -7.72
C GLU A 98 -17.25 40.79 -9.14
N ALA A 99 -18.20 41.57 -9.69
CA ALA A 99 -18.04 42.23 -10.99
C ALA A 99 -16.77 43.11 -11.08
N ALA A 100 -16.31 43.68 -9.97
CA ALA A 100 -15.04 44.40 -9.91
C ALA A 100 -13.86 43.47 -9.55
N TYR A 101 -13.18 42.93 -10.56
CA TYR A 101 -12.11 41.93 -10.42
C TYR A 101 -10.73 42.44 -10.85
N ALA A 102 -9.70 41.63 -10.60
CA ALA A 102 -8.34 41.91 -11.06
C ALA A 102 -8.07 41.33 -12.45
N ARG A 103 -7.70 42.19 -13.42
CA ARG A 103 -7.18 41.75 -14.72
C ARG A 103 -5.73 41.29 -14.59
N GLY A 104 -4.93 41.99 -13.78
CA GLY A 104 -3.58 41.58 -13.40
C GLY A 104 -3.50 41.29 -11.92
N TYR A 105 -2.95 40.14 -11.54
CA TYR A 105 -2.70 39.81 -10.13
C TYR A 105 -1.61 38.76 -9.94
N ARG A 106 -1.13 38.65 -8.70
CA ARG A 106 -0.23 37.60 -8.21
C ARG A 106 -0.82 36.90 -7.01
N ILE A 107 -0.56 35.60 -6.90
CA ILE A 107 -0.70 34.84 -5.64
C ILE A 107 0.69 34.62 -5.09
N GLU A 108 0.88 34.97 -3.82
CA GLU A 108 2.19 34.96 -3.20
C GLU A 108 2.13 34.29 -1.82
N LEU A 109 3.19 33.56 -1.47
CA LEU A 109 3.37 32.91 -0.18
C LEU A 109 4.46 33.59 0.62
N SER A 110 4.34 33.53 1.95
CA SER A 110 5.34 34.02 2.88
C SER A 110 5.39 33.17 4.15
N ALA A 111 6.59 32.95 4.67
CA ALA A 111 6.79 32.31 5.97
C ALA A 111 6.57 33.27 7.15
N ASN A 112 6.91 34.55 6.97
CA ASN A 112 6.96 35.56 8.04
C ASN A 112 5.95 36.70 7.87
N GLY A 113 5.26 36.77 6.73
CA GLY A 113 4.25 37.77 6.43
C GLY A 113 4.83 39.08 5.85
N THR A 114 6.14 39.15 5.62
CA THR A 114 6.86 40.32 5.08
C THR A 114 7.61 40.02 3.78
N ASP A 115 8.25 38.85 3.68
CA ASP A 115 9.00 38.43 2.49
C ASP A 115 8.14 37.50 1.64
N TRP A 116 7.94 37.84 0.37
CA TRP A 116 6.93 37.21 -0.49
C TRP A 116 7.55 36.52 -1.70
N THR A 117 7.11 35.28 -1.94
CA THR A 117 7.44 34.52 -3.14
C THR A 117 6.18 34.34 -3.98
N THR A 118 6.22 34.78 -5.24
CA THR A 118 5.10 34.58 -6.18
C THR A 118 5.00 33.13 -6.60
N ILE A 119 3.82 32.52 -6.44
CA ILE A 119 3.49 31.14 -6.86
C ILE A 119 2.53 31.10 -8.05
N HIS A 120 1.88 32.22 -8.38
CA HIS A 120 1.09 32.39 -9.58
C HIS A 120 1.05 33.87 -9.99
N SER A 121 1.01 34.16 -11.29
CA SER A 121 0.85 35.52 -11.82
C SER A 121 0.07 35.48 -13.12
N THR A 122 -0.81 36.47 -13.32
CA THR A 122 -1.51 36.69 -14.59
C THR A 122 -1.66 38.19 -14.87
N THR A 123 -1.80 38.53 -16.14
CA THR A 123 -2.18 39.87 -16.64
C THR A 123 -3.48 39.84 -17.45
N THR A 124 -4.14 38.66 -17.49
CA THR A 124 -5.33 38.40 -18.30
C THR A 124 -6.43 37.69 -17.49
N GLY A 125 -6.48 37.95 -16.18
CA GLY A 125 -7.53 37.44 -15.28
C GLY A 125 -8.91 37.72 -15.85
N THR A 126 -9.82 36.76 -15.69
CA THR A 126 -11.14 36.78 -16.33
C THR A 126 -12.25 37.25 -15.40
N GLY A 127 -12.02 37.28 -14.09
CA GLY A 127 -13.08 37.51 -13.11
C GLY A 127 -13.98 36.28 -12.96
N GLY A 128 -15.10 36.44 -12.24
CA GLY A 128 -15.97 35.32 -11.88
C GLY A 128 -15.29 34.36 -10.90
N VAL A 129 -15.52 33.05 -11.05
CA VAL A 129 -14.81 32.03 -10.24
C VAL A 129 -13.58 31.56 -11.01
N GLU A 130 -12.40 31.86 -10.48
CA GLU A 130 -11.11 31.42 -11.03
C GLU A 130 -10.49 30.35 -10.12
N THR A 131 -10.32 29.13 -10.65
CA THR A 131 -9.64 28.02 -9.95
C THR A 131 -8.21 27.87 -10.48
N LEU A 132 -7.25 27.99 -9.56
CA LEU A 132 -5.83 28.01 -9.86
C LEU A 132 -5.17 26.78 -9.25
N THR A 133 -4.52 25.95 -10.07
CA THR A 133 -3.57 24.95 -9.60
C THR A 133 -2.26 25.66 -9.30
N VAL A 134 -1.80 25.58 -8.06
CA VAL A 134 -0.58 26.24 -7.59
C VAL A 134 0.23 25.28 -6.73
N SER A 135 1.50 25.59 -6.53
CA SER A 135 2.36 24.82 -5.63
C SER A 135 3.28 25.75 -4.83
N GLY A 136 3.49 25.40 -3.56
CA GLY A 136 4.38 26.12 -2.66
C GLY A 136 3.96 25.97 -1.21
N THR A 137 4.84 26.37 -0.30
CA THR A 137 4.61 26.26 1.14
C THR A 137 4.80 27.62 1.80
N GLY A 138 3.86 28.03 2.66
CA GLY A 138 3.93 29.29 3.39
C GLY A 138 2.85 29.42 4.45
N ARG A 139 3.11 30.23 5.48
CA ARG A 139 2.13 30.51 6.55
C ARG A 139 1.11 31.53 6.12
N TYR A 140 1.58 32.54 5.39
CA TYR A 140 0.74 33.58 4.86
C TYR A 140 0.62 33.38 3.36
N ILE A 141 -0.58 33.60 2.85
CA ILE A 141 -0.85 33.68 1.43
C ILE A 141 -1.54 35.02 1.16
N ARG A 142 -1.17 35.69 0.07
CA ARG A 142 -1.84 36.92 -0.35
C ARG A 142 -2.16 36.89 -1.83
N LEU A 143 -3.26 37.56 -2.17
CA LEU A 143 -3.54 38.03 -3.50
C LEU A 143 -3.08 39.49 -3.58
N LEU A 144 -2.27 39.83 -4.58
CA LEU A 144 -1.86 41.19 -4.92
C LEU A 144 -2.41 41.54 -6.30
N GLY A 145 -3.42 42.43 -6.36
CA GLY A 145 -3.97 42.94 -7.61
C GLY A 145 -3.07 44.02 -8.20
N THR A 146 -2.51 43.78 -9.38
CA THR A 146 -1.58 44.68 -10.08
C THR A 146 -2.25 45.50 -11.18
N GLN A 147 -3.44 45.10 -11.64
CA GLN A 147 -4.23 45.86 -12.60
C GLN A 147 -5.73 45.59 -12.45
N ARG A 148 -6.52 46.63 -12.16
CA ARG A 148 -8.00 46.57 -12.11
C ARG A 148 -8.60 46.29 -13.49
N ALA A 149 -9.63 45.45 -13.55
CA ALA A 149 -10.39 45.21 -14.77
C ALA A 149 -11.47 46.28 -15.04
N THR A 150 -11.85 47.03 -14.01
CA THR A 150 -12.88 48.08 -14.05
C THR A 150 -12.36 49.36 -13.38
N PRO A 151 -13.08 50.50 -13.47
CA PRO A 151 -12.74 51.70 -12.70
C PRO A 151 -12.83 51.53 -11.17
N TRP A 152 -13.56 50.51 -10.70
CA TRP A 152 -13.78 50.20 -9.28
C TRP A 152 -12.63 49.36 -8.70
N GLY A 153 -12.46 49.39 -7.37
CA GLY A 153 -11.49 48.58 -6.62
C GLY A 153 -11.73 47.08 -6.75
N TYR A 154 -10.76 46.26 -6.36
CA TYR A 154 -10.89 44.80 -6.39
C TYR A 154 -11.90 44.34 -5.35
N SER A 155 -12.73 43.37 -5.70
CA SER A 155 -13.71 42.80 -4.78
C SER A 155 -13.84 41.29 -4.93
N LEU A 156 -13.74 40.61 -3.78
CA LEU A 156 -13.79 39.15 -3.67
C LEU A 156 -14.91 38.76 -2.72
N HIS A 157 -15.81 37.90 -3.20
CA HIS A 157 -16.74 37.17 -2.36
C HIS A 157 -16.01 36.12 -1.52
N GLU A 158 -15.07 35.38 -2.13
CA GLU A 158 -14.29 34.34 -1.42
C GLU A 158 -12.86 34.22 -1.96
N PHE A 159 -11.90 34.00 -1.05
CA PHE A 159 -10.51 33.63 -1.31
C PHE A 159 -10.22 32.29 -0.61
N GLN A 160 -10.49 31.22 -1.34
CA GLN A 160 -10.38 29.86 -0.86
C GLN A 160 -8.99 29.28 -1.17
N VAL A 161 -8.36 28.68 -0.18
CA VAL A 161 -7.02 28.10 -0.28
C VAL A 161 -7.13 26.65 0.16
N TYR A 162 -6.66 25.73 -0.68
CA TYR A 162 -6.69 24.31 -0.40
C TYR A 162 -5.28 23.74 -0.32
N SER A 163 -5.04 22.89 0.68
CA SER A 163 -3.75 22.21 0.82
C SER A 163 -3.59 21.09 -0.22
N THR A 164 -2.36 20.73 -0.56
CA THR A 164 -2.09 19.53 -1.37
C THR A 164 -2.53 18.26 -0.63
N THR A 165 -3.10 17.31 -1.36
CA THR A 165 -3.35 15.96 -0.85
C THR A 165 -1.99 15.31 -0.60
N GLY A 166 -1.63 15.12 0.68
CA GLY A 166 -0.37 14.48 1.10
C GLY A 166 0.78 15.41 1.52
N GLY A 167 0.58 16.73 1.58
CA GLY A 167 1.60 17.68 2.08
C GLY A 167 1.43 18.02 3.56
N ASN A 168 2.52 17.87 4.34
CA ASN A 168 2.64 18.27 5.74
C ASN A 168 1.90 19.57 6.06
N ASN A 169 0.94 19.48 6.98
CA ASN A 169 0.23 20.61 7.55
C ASN A 169 0.91 20.91 8.89
N PRO A 170 1.72 21.98 9.06
CA PRO A 170 2.34 22.27 10.36
C PRO A 170 1.38 22.98 11.31
N GLY A 171 0.12 22.56 11.29
CA GLY A 171 -0.92 22.79 12.30
C GLY A 171 -1.92 21.63 12.32
N GLY A 172 -1.67 20.58 11.54
CA GLY A 172 -2.39 19.32 11.56
C GLY A 172 -1.60 18.27 12.31
N ASP A 173 -2.27 17.17 12.61
CA ASP A 173 -1.68 16.00 13.24
C ASP A 173 -0.56 15.42 12.35
N VAL A 174 0.68 15.35 12.86
CA VAL A 174 1.85 14.81 12.14
C VAL A 174 2.52 13.69 12.94
N LEU A 175 3.22 12.79 12.24
CA LEU A 175 4.01 11.73 12.86
C LEU A 175 5.29 12.33 13.48
N LEU A 176 5.27 12.53 14.79
CA LEU A 176 6.34 13.18 15.55
C LEU A 176 7.52 12.23 15.82
N SER A 177 7.26 10.93 15.93
CA SER A 177 8.29 9.93 16.26
C SER A 177 9.15 9.51 15.07
N TYR A 178 8.77 9.82 13.83
CA TYR A 178 9.49 9.33 12.65
C TYR A 178 10.97 9.74 12.63
N GLY A 179 11.84 8.77 12.36
CA GLY A 179 13.27 8.94 12.21
C GLY A 179 13.98 9.39 13.50
N LYS A 180 13.34 9.20 14.66
CA LYS A 180 13.91 9.57 15.96
C LYS A 180 14.68 8.40 16.56
N ALA A 181 15.75 8.73 17.28
CA ALA A 181 16.45 7.74 18.07
C ALA A 181 15.57 7.28 19.25
N GLY A 182 15.50 5.96 19.43
CA GLY A 182 14.85 5.34 20.57
C GLY A 182 15.81 5.09 21.74
N SER A 183 15.25 4.98 22.93
CA SER A 183 15.91 4.45 24.13
C SER A 183 15.01 3.41 24.76
N ALA A 184 15.57 2.37 25.37
CA ALA A 184 14.76 1.30 25.96
C ALA A 184 15.43 0.74 27.22
N SER A 185 14.65 -0.02 28.00
CA SER A 185 15.15 -0.77 29.16
C SER A 185 16.23 -1.76 28.77
N THR A 186 15.99 -2.50 27.69
CA THR A 186 16.91 -3.45 27.04
C THR A 186 16.55 -3.54 25.56
N SER A 187 17.48 -4.04 24.74
CA SER A 187 17.22 -4.34 23.32
C SER A 187 17.94 -5.61 22.90
N GLN A 188 17.29 -6.42 22.10
CA GLN A 188 17.92 -7.54 21.41
C GLN A 188 18.38 -7.08 20.02
N HIS A 189 19.62 -7.38 19.61
CA HIS A 189 20.03 -7.30 18.22
C HIS A 189 21.15 -8.31 18.00
N ASP A 190 20.76 -9.50 17.56
CA ASP A 190 21.63 -10.66 17.41
C ASP A 190 21.17 -11.50 16.21
N GLY A 191 21.80 -12.66 15.98
CA GLY A 191 21.45 -13.55 14.87
C GLY A 191 20.02 -14.10 14.90
N THR A 192 19.27 -13.90 15.98
CA THR A 192 17.86 -14.33 16.12
C THR A 192 16.87 -13.18 15.97
N CYS A 193 17.34 -11.93 15.90
CA CYS A 193 16.50 -10.74 15.73
C CYS A 193 17.19 -9.70 14.83
N TRP A 194 16.83 -9.73 13.54
CA TRP A 194 17.35 -8.81 12.54
C TRP A 194 16.75 -7.41 12.76
N GLU A 195 17.62 -6.40 12.84
CA GLU A 195 17.26 -4.99 13.10
C GLU A 195 16.26 -4.79 14.25
N CYS A 196 16.65 -5.20 15.46
CA CYS A 196 15.78 -5.20 16.64
C CYS A 196 16.05 -4.09 17.69
N GLY A 197 16.77 -3.03 17.26
CA GLY A 197 17.15 -1.89 18.09
C GLY A 197 15.97 -0.98 18.48
N PRO A 198 16.12 -0.10 19.49
CA PRO A 198 15.02 0.77 19.92
C PRO A 198 14.64 1.84 18.89
N ASP A 199 15.57 2.28 18.04
CA ASP A 199 15.30 3.22 16.93
C ASP A 199 14.39 2.64 15.85
N LYS A 200 14.34 1.30 15.76
CA LYS A 200 13.57 0.56 14.75
C LYS A 200 12.06 0.61 14.98
N ALA A 201 11.61 0.91 16.20
CA ALA A 201 10.20 1.20 16.44
C ALA A 201 9.76 2.58 15.93
N PHE A 202 10.64 3.37 15.31
CA PHE A 202 10.39 4.77 14.94
C PHE A 202 10.80 5.10 13.50
N ASP A 203 11.21 4.12 12.70
CA ASP A 203 11.73 4.32 11.36
C ASP A 203 10.69 4.08 10.25
N ARG A 204 9.46 3.68 10.62
CA ARG A 204 8.36 3.35 9.70
C ARG A 204 8.73 2.24 8.72
N ASP A 205 9.74 1.43 9.03
CA ASP A 205 10.03 0.21 8.28
C ASP A 205 9.22 -0.94 8.88
N PRO A 206 8.16 -1.42 8.20
CA PRO A 206 7.30 -2.49 8.73
C PRO A 206 8.03 -3.83 8.91
N ALA A 207 9.27 -3.96 8.42
CA ALA A 207 10.09 -5.14 8.59
C ALA A 207 11.09 -5.03 9.75
N SER A 208 11.30 -3.85 10.33
CA SER A 208 12.17 -3.67 11.50
C SER A 208 11.33 -3.61 12.78
N ARG A 209 11.93 -3.81 13.95
CA ARG A 209 11.18 -3.74 15.22
C ARG A 209 12.08 -3.39 16.39
N TRP A 210 11.51 -3.03 17.53
CA TRP A 210 12.21 -3.16 18.80
C TRP A 210 11.84 -4.48 19.47
N ALA A 211 12.79 -5.11 20.16
CA ALA A 211 12.51 -6.22 21.07
C ALA A 211 13.37 -6.12 22.33
N THR A 212 12.84 -6.44 23.50
CA THR A 212 13.64 -6.55 24.73
C THR A 212 14.68 -7.67 24.63
N SER A 213 15.78 -7.58 25.38
CA SER A 213 16.80 -8.63 25.44
C SER A 213 16.41 -9.80 26.36
N PRO A 214 16.68 -11.07 25.98
CA PRO A 214 16.58 -12.22 26.88
C PRO A 214 17.72 -12.31 27.89
N GLU A 215 18.79 -11.53 27.73
CA GLU A 215 19.96 -11.57 28.61
C GLU A 215 19.57 -11.22 30.06
N GLY A 216 19.90 -12.11 31.00
CA GLY A 216 19.47 -11.97 32.39
C GLY A 216 18.01 -12.38 32.65
N GLY A 217 17.30 -12.87 31.64
CA GLY A 217 15.93 -13.35 31.70
C GLY A 217 14.89 -12.28 31.33
N TRP A 218 13.72 -12.73 30.90
CA TRP A 218 12.60 -11.85 30.56
C TRP A 218 11.99 -11.21 31.82
N THR A 219 12.10 -9.90 31.94
CA THR A 219 11.71 -9.14 33.14
C THR A 219 10.60 -8.15 32.86
N ASP A 220 9.74 -7.97 33.87
CA ASP A 220 8.76 -6.88 33.93
C ASP A 220 9.20 -5.90 35.03
N PRO A 221 9.09 -4.57 34.80
CA PRO A 221 8.60 -3.91 33.59
C PRO A 221 9.67 -3.76 32.50
N GLY A 222 9.24 -3.62 31.25
CA GLY A 222 10.06 -3.21 30.10
C GLY A 222 9.57 -1.87 29.54
N TRP A 223 10.44 -1.10 28.89
CA TRP A 223 10.04 0.19 28.31
C TRP A 223 10.82 0.60 27.08
N ILE A 224 10.18 1.41 26.23
CA ILE A 224 10.80 2.10 25.09
C ILE A 224 10.30 3.54 25.03
N ALA A 225 11.21 4.48 24.80
CA ALA A 225 10.96 5.92 24.78
C ALA A 225 11.61 6.61 23.58
N VAL A 226 10.98 7.69 23.13
CA VAL A 226 11.44 8.58 22.06
C VAL A 226 11.55 10.02 22.55
N ASP A 227 12.59 10.72 22.11
CA ASP A 227 12.71 12.18 22.22
C ASP A 227 12.20 12.83 20.92
N LEU A 228 11.14 13.62 21.02
CA LEU A 228 10.53 14.31 19.87
C LEU A 228 11.33 15.56 19.43
N GLY A 229 12.40 15.90 20.16
CA GLY A 229 13.33 16.99 19.89
C GLY A 229 12.89 18.37 20.39
N ALA A 230 11.59 18.55 20.64
CA ALA A 230 11.03 19.75 21.26
C ALA A 230 9.69 19.40 21.95
N PRO A 231 9.15 20.27 22.81
CA PRO A 231 7.82 20.09 23.39
C PRO A 231 6.75 19.93 22.31
N ALA A 232 5.88 18.93 22.48
CA ALA A 232 4.77 18.63 21.58
C ALA A 232 3.48 18.39 22.37
N ARG A 233 2.35 18.57 21.69
CA ARG A 233 1.04 18.08 22.11
C ARG A 233 0.80 16.76 21.41
N ILE A 234 0.54 15.71 22.19
CA ILE A 234 0.27 14.35 21.72
C ILE A 234 -1.22 14.10 21.79
N ASN A 235 -1.80 13.65 20.69
CA ASN A 235 -3.24 13.36 20.57
C ASN A 235 -3.53 11.91 20.17
N ARG A 236 -2.54 11.20 19.61
CA ARG A 236 -2.70 9.83 19.14
C ARG A 236 -1.40 9.06 19.22
N VAL A 237 -1.51 7.79 19.59
CA VAL A 237 -0.41 6.83 19.55
C VAL A 237 -0.87 5.60 18.76
N VAL A 238 -0.04 5.10 17.86
CA VAL A 238 -0.28 3.82 17.18
C VAL A 238 0.84 2.86 17.57
N LEU A 239 0.46 1.70 18.09
CA LEU A 239 1.37 0.61 18.42
C LEU A 239 1.12 -0.53 17.44
N GLN A 240 2.17 -1.05 16.82
CA GLN A 240 2.11 -2.29 16.04
C GLN A 240 2.91 -3.36 16.77
N TRP A 241 2.22 -4.19 17.56
CA TRP A 241 2.88 -5.24 18.33
C TRP A 241 3.19 -6.49 17.52
N ASP A 242 4.25 -7.16 17.95
CA ASP A 242 4.48 -8.58 17.69
C ASP A 242 3.58 -9.45 18.60
N PRO A 243 3.39 -10.77 18.35
CA PRO A 243 2.71 -11.65 19.30
C PRO A 243 3.30 -11.62 20.73
N ALA A 244 4.57 -11.24 20.89
CA ALA A 244 5.18 -10.89 22.18
C ALA A 244 4.81 -9.45 22.64
N TYR A 245 3.55 -9.21 22.96
CA TYR A 245 3.01 -7.89 23.33
C TYR A 245 2.83 -7.67 24.85
N ALA A 246 2.48 -6.43 25.24
CA ALA A 246 2.10 -6.09 26.61
C ALA A 246 0.60 -6.21 26.87
N ARG A 247 0.20 -7.04 27.85
CA ARG A 247 -1.18 -7.08 28.37
C ARG A 247 -1.49 -5.88 29.26
N ALA A 248 -0.52 -5.41 30.04
CA ALA A 248 -0.67 -4.19 30.84
C ALA A 248 0.46 -3.23 30.52
N TYR A 249 0.11 -1.98 30.22
CA TYR A 249 1.08 -0.93 29.88
C TYR A 249 0.52 0.47 30.12
N ARG A 250 1.42 1.45 30.14
CA ARG A 250 1.12 2.88 30.17
C ARG A 250 1.79 3.58 28.99
N ILE A 251 1.12 4.59 28.44
CA ILE A 251 1.77 5.62 27.64
C ILE A 251 2.00 6.82 28.55
N GLU A 252 3.25 7.27 28.59
CA GLU A 252 3.69 8.34 29.46
C GLU A 252 4.38 9.44 28.66
N VAL A 253 4.27 10.68 29.13
CA VAL A 253 4.98 11.85 28.59
C VAL A 253 5.89 12.45 29.64
N SER A 254 6.98 13.05 29.21
CA SER A 254 7.92 13.77 30.06
C SER A 254 8.47 15.01 29.37
N ASP A 255 8.73 16.07 30.14
CA ASP A 255 9.38 17.28 29.62
C ASP A 255 10.92 17.13 29.61
N ASN A 256 11.49 16.27 30.46
CA ASN A 256 12.92 16.11 30.70
C ASN A 256 13.45 14.66 30.53
N GLY A 257 12.57 13.70 30.27
CA GLY A 257 12.93 12.29 30.08
C GLY A 257 13.08 11.49 31.37
N THR A 258 12.85 12.11 32.53
CA THR A 258 12.98 11.47 33.86
C THR A 258 11.69 11.53 34.67
N ASP A 259 10.95 12.63 34.59
CA ASP A 259 9.70 12.83 35.32
C ASP A 259 8.51 12.49 34.41
N TRP A 260 7.91 11.32 34.63
CA TRP A 260 6.91 10.74 33.73
C TRP A 260 5.48 10.96 34.23
N ARG A 261 4.59 11.34 33.31
CA ARG A 261 3.16 11.52 33.55
C ARG A 261 2.37 10.60 32.62
N THR A 262 1.49 9.77 33.18
CA THR A 262 0.64 8.86 32.40
C THR A 262 -0.44 9.62 31.63
N ILE A 263 -0.55 9.35 30.33
CA ILE A 263 -1.59 9.90 29.44
C ILE A 263 -2.52 8.81 28.89
N HIS A 264 -2.15 7.55 29.04
CA HIS A 264 -2.99 6.38 28.77
C HIS A 264 -2.52 5.19 29.61
N GLN A 265 -3.43 4.32 30.02
CA GLN A 265 -3.12 3.06 30.71
C GLN A 265 -4.15 1.99 30.35
N THR A 266 -3.67 0.76 30.16
CA THR A 266 -4.52 -0.43 30.02
C THR A 266 -3.95 -1.59 30.83
N ALA A 267 -4.84 -2.49 31.26
CA ALA A 267 -4.51 -3.79 31.85
C ALA A 267 -5.01 -4.96 31.00
N ALA A 268 -5.57 -4.66 29.82
CA ALA A 268 -6.19 -5.61 28.91
C ALA A 268 -5.77 -5.34 27.45
N GLY A 269 -4.50 -5.01 27.23
CA GLY A 269 -3.89 -4.92 25.91
C GLY A 269 -4.12 -6.20 25.11
N THR A 270 -4.40 -6.05 23.83
CA THR A 270 -4.80 -7.16 22.95
C THR A 270 -3.73 -7.58 21.94
N GLY A 271 -2.66 -6.78 21.80
CA GLY A 271 -1.59 -7.00 20.83
C GLY A 271 -1.95 -6.47 19.43
N PHE A 272 -1.11 -6.79 18.45
CA PHE A 272 -1.20 -6.31 17.06
C PHE A 272 -1.34 -4.79 16.94
N LYS A 273 -2.09 -4.27 15.96
CA LYS A 273 -2.29 -2.84 15.75
C LYS A 273 -3.27 -2.26 16.77
N GLU A 274 -2.80 -1.36 17.62
CA GLU A 274 -3.60 -0.55 18.54
C GLU A 274 -3.49 0.93 18.16
N THR A 275 -4.62 1.60 17.93
CA THR A 275 -4.69 3.07 17.80
C THR A 275 -5.33 3.64 19.05
N LEU A 276 -4.57 4.48 19.75
CA LEU A 276 -4.93 5.05 21.04
C LEU A 276 -5.16 6.54 20.87
N ASP A 277 -6.38 7.00 21.16
CA ASP A 277 -6.65 8.42 21.36
C ASP A 277 -6.13 8.83 22.74
N VAL A 278 -5.20 9.77 22.78
CA VAL A 278 -4.54 10.22 24.00
C VAL A 278 -4.57 11.75 24.10
N SER A 279 -4.24 12.31 25.25
CA SER A 279 -4.08 13.75 25.38
C SER A 279 -3.00 14.06 26.40
N GLY A 280 -1.91 14.64 25.92
CA GLY A 280 -0.79 15.02 26.78
C GLY A 280 0.17 16.00 26.12
N THR A 281 1.05 16.58 26.93
CA THR A 281 2.14 17.42 26.44
C THR A 281 3.46 16.94 27.03
N GLY A 282 4.49 16.95 26.20
CA GLY A 282 5.84 16.58 26.60
C GLY A 282 6.80 16.61 25.43
N ARG A 283 8.10 16.53 25.74
CA ARG A 283 9.15 16.35 24.74
C ARG A 283 9.44 14.86 24.50
N HIS A 284 9.30 14.05 25.55
CA HIS A 284 9.56 12.62 25.50
C HIS A 284 8.25 11.85 25.65
N VAL A 285 8.14 10.73 24.94
CA VAL A 285 7.00 9.80 25.05
C VAL A 285 7.55 8.40 25.27
N ARG A 286 6.95 7.64 26.18
CA ARG A 286 7.38 6.28 26.53
C ARG A 286 6.19 5.34 26.63
N LEU A 287 6.38 4.14 26.09
CA LEU A 287 5.60 2.96 26.39
C LEU A 287 6.26 2.25 27.59
N TYR A 288 5.55 2.16 28.71
CA TYR A 288 5.99 1.50 29.93
C TYR A 288 5.14 0.24 30.16
N ALA A 289 5.68 -0.91 29.78
CA ALA A 289 4.98 -2.19 29.79
C ALA A 289 5.24 -2.94 31.10
N THR A 290 4.16 -3.32 31.79
CA THR A 290 4.21 -3.86 33.16
C THR A 290 3.78 -5.32 33.26
N GLN A 291 3.18 -5.88 32.21
CA GLN A 291 2.82 -7.29 32.16
C GLN A 291 2.86 -7.84 30.72
N ARG A 292 3.67 -8.87 30.49
CA ARG A 292 3.79 -9.58 29.20
C ARG A 292 2.56 -10.44 28.88
N SER A 293 2.34 -10.68 27.59
CA SER A 293 1.27 -11.56 27.11
C SER A 293 1.56 -13.05 27.28
N GLY A 294 2.83 -13.43 27.35
CA GLY A 294 3.32 -14.81 27.41
C GLY A 294 4.72 -14.92 28.02
N GLN A 295 5.44 -15.99 27.68
CA GLN A 295 6.75 -16.31 28.27
C GLN A 295 7.92 -15.47 27.72
N TYR A 296 7.76 -14.89 26.54
CA TYR A 296 8.74 -14.01 25.89
C TYR A 296 8.64 -12.58 26.40
N GLY A 297 9.63 -11.75 26.11
CA GLY A 297 9.65 -10.31 26.42
C GLY A 297 8.63 -9.48 25.66
N TYR A 298 8.96 -8.21 25.40
CA TYR A 298 8.15 -7.31 24.59
C TYR A 298 8.79 -7.10 23.22
N SER A 299 7.97 -7.04 22.17
CA SER A 299 8.41 -6.64 20.84
C SER A 299 7.35 -5.84 20.09
N LEU A 300 7.82 -4.80 19.41
CA LEU A 300 7.00 -3.78 18.79
C LEU A 300 7.60 -3.41 17.43
N TRP A 301 6.88 -3.68 16.35
CA TRP A 301 7.26 -3.30 14.99
C TRP A 301 7.29 -1.78 14.84
N GLU A 302 6.32 -1.08 15.42
CA GLU A 302 6.27 0.38 15.31
C GLU A 302 5.58 1.03 16.53
N PHE A 303 6.10 2.20 16.91
CA PHE A 303 5.57 3.10 17.94
C PHE A 303 5.41 4.51 17.35
N GLN A 304 4.26 4.73 16.74
CA GLN A 304 3.93 6.02 16.15
C GLN A 304 3.38 6.97 17.22
N VAL A 305 3.99 8.14 17.33
CA VAL A 305 3.50 9.23 18.17
C VAL A 305 3.03 10.36 17.26
N TRP A 306 1.74 10.67 17.33
CA TRP A 306 1.10 11.70 16.52
C TRP A 306 0.72 12.92 17.36
N GLY A 307 0.84 14.09 16.75
CA GLY A 307 0.43 15.33 17.38
C GLY A 307 0.89 16.59 16.66
N THR A 308 1.03 17.67 17.42
CA THR A 308 1.48 18.99 16.94
C THR A 308 2.65 19.51 17.76
N GLY A 309 3.54 20.30 17.16
CA GLY A 309 4.77 20.76 17.81
C GLY A 309 5.91 19.77 17.60
N GLY A 310 6.81 19.64 18.58
CA GLY A 310 7.99 18.80 18.43
C GLY A 310 8.95 19.31 17.35
N ALA A 311 9.88 18.45 16.93
CA ALA A 311 10.77 18.70 15.80
C ALA A 311 10.62 17.57 14.75
N PRO A 312 9.42 17.37 14.16
CA PRO A 312 9.15 16.23 13.28
C PRO A 312 10.07 16.21 12.07
N ILE A 313 10.47 15.01 11.66
CA ILE A 313 11.13 14.78 10.37
C ILE A 313 10.03 14.31 9.41
N PRO A 314 9.92 14.87 8.18
CA PRO A 314 8.97 14.38 7.20
C PRO A 314 9.22 12.90 6.89
N ALA A 315 8.22 12.06 7.10
CA ALA A 315 8.27 10.68 6.64
C ALA A 315 8.14 10.64 5.11
N PRO A 316 8.83 9.71 4.42
CA PRO A 316 8.64 9.50 2.99
C PRO A 316 7.16 9.29 2.67
N PRO A 317 6.67 9.86 1.56
CA PRO A 317 5.32 9.57 1.10
C PRO A 317 5.23 8.08 0.74
N LEU A 318 4.06 7.49 0.96
CA LEU A 318 3.77 6.15 0.43
C LEU A 318 3.65 6.22 -1.09
N PRO A 319 3.87 5.10 -1.80
CA PRO A 319 3.59 5.01 -3.23
C PRO A 319 2.14 5.39 -3.53
N ALA A 320 1.89 5.96 -4.71
CA ALA A 320 0.55 6.34 -5.13
C ALA A 320 -0.23 5.13 -5.64
N ASP A 321 -1.54 5.09 -5.38
CA ASP A 321 -2.40 4.01 -5.87
C ASP A 321 -2.48 4.00 -7.41
N PRO A 322 -2.47 2.81 -8.04
CA PRO A 322 -2.59 2.65 -9.48
C PRO A 322 -4.03 2.88 -9.98
N THR A 323 -4.16 3.33 -11.23
CA THR A 323 -5.41 3.42 -11.99
C THR A 323 -5.72 2.14 -12.78
N TYR A 324 -4.73 1.25 -12.93
CA TYR A 324 -4.80 -0.04 -13.63
C TYR A 324 -5.10 0.05 -15.13
N ASP A 325 -4.91 1.20 -15.76
CA ASP A 325 -5.27 1.46 -17.15
C ASP A 325 -4.06 1.49 -18.10
N ARG A 326 -2.84 1.61 -17.56
CA ARG A 326 -1.61 1.67 -18.34
C ARG A 326 -0.83 0.37 -18.25
N LEU A 327 -0.70 -0.34 -19.37
CA LEU A 327 0.19 -1.50 -19.49
C LEU A 327 1.66 -1.04 -19.37
N VAL A 328 2.38 -1.55 -18.38
CA VAL A 328 3.78 -1.17 -18.08
C VAL A 328 4.78 -2.28 -18.32
N PHE A 329 4.33 -3.54 -18.32
CA PHE A 329 5.14 -4.70 -18.69
C PHE A 329 4.26 -5.73 -19.35
N SER A 330 4.80 -6.37 -20.39
CA SER A 330 4.16 -7.54 -20.98
C SER A 330 5.18 -8.48 -21.61
N ASP A 331 4.89 -9.76 -21.57
CA ASP A 331 5.52 -10.76 -22.42
C ASP A 331 4.46 -11.74 -22.93
N GLU A 332 4.40 -11.91 -24.25
CA GLU A 332 3.41 -12.76 -24.95
C GLU A 332 4.06 -14.04 -25.50
N PHE A 333 5.38 -14.22 -25.30
CA PHE A 333 6.12 -15.44 -25.65
C PHE A 333 5.88 -15.96 -27.10
N ASN A 334 5.83 -15.04 -28.06
CA ASN A 334 5.57 -15.30 -29.50
C ASN A 334 6.83 -15.68 -30.31
N GLY A 335 7.93 -16.02 -29.65
CA GLY A 335 9.15 -16.48 -30.29
C GLY A 335 9.00 -17.87 -30.92
N PRO A 336 9.92 -18.26 -31.82
CA PRO A 336 9.88 -19.57 -32.46
C PRO A 336 10.13 -20.70 -31.45
N ALA A 337 9.69 -21.92 -31.79
CA ALA A 337 9.90 -23.10 -30.97
C ALA A 337 11.39 -23.30 -30.61
N GLY A 338 11.67 -23.49 -29.32
CA GLY A 338 13.01 -23.63 -28.79
C GLY A 338 13.72 -22.31 -28.48
N ALA A 339 13.12 -21.15 -28.75
CA ALA A 339 13.69 -19.87 -28.37
C ALA A 339 13.74 -19.73 -26.85
N ALA A 340 14.84 -19.18 -26.33
CA ALA A 340 14.96 -18.84 -24.92
C ALA A 340 13.99 -17.69 -24.52
N PRO A 341 13.72 -17.49 -23.23
CA PRO A 341 13.09 -16.27 -22.73
C PRO A 341 13.88 -15.02 -23.15
N ASP A 342 13.18 -13.89 -23.33
CA ASP A 342 13.82 -12.62 -23.70
C ASP A 342 14.79 -12.15 -22.58
N PRO A 343 16.11 -12.09 -22.83
CA PRO A 343 17.11 -11.70 -21.82
C PRO A 343 17.05 -10.22 -21.44
N ALA A 344 16.28 -9.40 -22.18
CA ALA A 344 15.95 -8.04 -21.77
C ALA A 344 14.89 -7.98 -20.66
N LYS A 345 14.14 -9.08 -20.45
CA LYS A 345 13.05 -9.16 -19.46
C LYS A 345 13.32 -10.18 -18.36
N TRP A 346 13.94 -11.30 -18.70
CA TRP A 346 14.08 -12.46 -17.82
C TRP A 346 15.54 -12.79 -17.51
N VAL A 347 15.78 -13.15 -16.26
CA VAL A 347 17.05 -13.66 -15.73
C VAL A 347 16.83 -15.10 -15.27
N PRO A 348 17.55 -16.09 -15.81
CA PRO A 348 17.50 -17.45 -15.31
C PRO A 348 18.25 -17.58 -13.98
N GLU A 349 17.62 -18.25 -13.02
CA GLU A 349 18.26 -18.67 -11.78
C GLU A 349 18.82 -20.09 -11.93
N THR A 350 20.02 -20.33 -11.41
CA THR A 350 20.70 -21.62 -11.54
C THR A 350 21.12 -22.13 -10.18
N GLY A 351 20.88 -23.42 -9.92
CA GLY A 351 21.19 -24.04 -8.63
C GLY A 351 20.01 -24.81 -8.06
N THR A 352 20.09 -25.16 -6.79
CA THR A 352 19.05 -25.90 -6.06
C THR A 352 18.04 -24.95 -5.41
N GLY A 353 16.80 -25.39 -5.26
CA GLY A 353 15.79 -24.65 -4.53
C GLY A 353 16.00 -24.60 -3.00
N PRO A 354 15.42 -23.61 -2.30
CA PRO A 354 15.63 -23.41 -0.87
C PRO A 354 14.75 -24.28 0.06
N ASN A 355 13.71 -24.95 -0.44
CA ASN A 355 12.67 -25.58 0.40
C ASN A 355 12.75 -27.12 0.45
N ASN A 356 13.97 -27.69 0.55
CA ASN A 356 14.22 -29.13 0.37
C ASN A 356 13.72 -29.67 -0.98
N GLU A 357 13.73 -28.79 -1.98
CA GLU A 357 13.50 -29.10 -3.39
C GLU A 357 14.58 -30.05 -3.95
N LEU A 358 14.23 -30.81 -4.99
CA LEU A 358 15.04 -31.89 -5.56
C LEU A 358 15.50 -31.61 -7.00
N GLU A 359 15.04 -30.52 -7.62
CA GLU A 359 15.54 -30.08 -8.92
C GLU A 359 16.84 -29.29 -8.83
N TYR A 360 17.55 -29.31 -9.95
CA TYR A 360 18.54 -28.31 -10.29
C TYR A 360 17.94 -27.37 -11.34
N TYR A 361 17.75 -26.09 -11.00
CA TYR A 361 17.37 -25.06 -11.95
C TYR A 361 18.53 -24.80 -12.93
N THR A 362 18.23 -24.83 -14.22
CA THR A 362 19.25 -24.70 -15.28
C THR A 362 19.25 -23.33 -15.92
N ASN A 363 20.37 -22.99 -16.57
CA ASN A 363 20.45 -21.78 -17.40
C ASN A 363 19.70 -22.00 -18.73
N ASN A 364 18.37 -21.82 -18.70
CA ASN A 364 17.44 -21.92 -19.83
C ASN A 364 17.36 -23.28 -20.55
N LYS A 365 18.10 -24.32 -20.15
CA LYS A 365 17.96 -25.67 -20.76
C LYS A 365 16.54 -26.25 -20.57
N ASN A 366 15.86 -25.83 -19.52
CA ASN A 366 14.50 -26.23 -19.17
C ASN A 366 13.46 -25.11 -19.43
N ALA A 367 13.87 -23.98 -20.02
CA ALA A 367 12.98 -22.86 -20.34
C ALA A 367 13.04 -22.54 -21.83
N ALA A 368 11.95 -22.77 -22.56
CA ALA A 368 11.89 -22.47 -23.99
C ALA A 368 10.47 -22.11 -24.43
N GLN A 369 10.37 -21.25 -25.42
CA GLN A 369 9.11 -20.93 -26.09
C GLN A 369 8.72 -22.09 -27.02
N ASP A 370 7.43 -22.36 -27.16
CA ASP A 370 6.91 -23.51 -27.90
C ASP A 370 6.63 -23.23 -29.38
N GLY A 371 6.74 -21.97 -29.81
CA GLY A 371 6.42 -21.52 -31.18
C GLY A 371 4.94 -21.28 -31.43
N ASN A 372 4.08 -21.48 -30.42
CA ASN A 372 2.63 -21.33 -30.47
C ASN A 372 2.11 -20.31 -29.44
N GLY A 373 2.96 -19.38 -29.00
CA GLY A 373 2.60 -18.32 -28.06
C GLY A 373 2.67 -18.73 -26.60
N SER A 374 3.58 -19.62 -26.21
CA SER A 374 3.80 -19.93 -24.80
C SER A 374 5.25 -20.15 -24.45
N LEU A 375 5.66 -19.64 -23.28
CA LEU A 375 6.86 -20.06 -22.58
C LEU A 375 6.59 -21.37 -21.84
N VAL A 376 7.50 -22.34 -21.94
CA VAL A 376 7.43 -23.62 -21.26
C VAL A 376 8.60 -23.78 -20.30
N LEU A 377 8.30 -23.99 -19.02
CA LEU A 377 9.25 -24.42 -17.98
C LEU A 377 9.07 -25.92 -17.76
N GLU A 378 9.98 -26.73 -18.29
CA GLU A 378 9.89 -28.19 -18.33
C GLU A 378 10.71 -28.84 -17.22
N ALA A 379 10.05 -29.46 -16.24
CA ALA A 379 10.69 -30.32 -15.26
C ALA A 379 10.98 -31.70 -15.87
N ARG A 380 12.20 -32.19 -15.71
CA ARG A 380 12.70 -33.44 -16.30
C ARG A 380 13.37 -34.30 -15.23
N ARG A 381 13.28 -35.62 -15.39
CA ARG A 381 14.14 -36.57 -14.66
C ARG A 381 15.47 -36.69 -15.40
N GLU A 382 16.42 -35.84 -15.01
CA GLU A 382 17.73 -35.71 -15.63
C GLU A 382 18.76 -35.44 -14.53
N VAL A 383 19.80 -36.26 -14.47
CA VAL A 383 20.88 -36.11 -13.48
C VAL A 383 21.72 -34.89 -13.81
N THR A 384 22.04 -34.08 -12.80
CA THR A 384 23.02 -32.98 -12.91
C THR A 384 24.32 -33.38 -12.18
N PRO A 385 25.37 -33.85 -12.88
CA PRO A 385 26.61 -34.27 -12.24
C PRO A 385 27.26 -33.14 -11.42
N GLY A 386 27.74 -33.46 -10.23
CA GLY A 386 28.41 -32.50 -9.34
C GLY A 386 27.48 -31.58 -8.54
N SER A 387 26.17 -31.70 -8.72
CA SER A 387 25.17 -31.03 -7.87
C SER A 387 24.94 -31.78 -6.55
N ALA A 388 24.36 -31.09 -5.57
CA ALA A 388 23.98 -31.66 -4.27
C ALA A 388 22.54 -31.27 -3.93
N CYS A 389 21.65 -32.25 -3.84
CA CYS A 389 20.25 -32.11 -3.45
C CYS A 389 19.97 -32.96 -2.20
N PRO A 390 18.85 -32.73 -1.50
CA PRO A 390 18.33 -33.69 -0.53
C PRO A 390 18.22 -35.10 -1.15
N PRO A 391 18.31 -36.18 -0.34
CA PRO A 391 18.24 -37.54 -0.86
C PRO A 391 16.95 -37.77 -1.66
N ASP A 392 17.08 -38.10 -2.95
CA ASP A 392 15.93 -38.48 -3.78
C ASP A 392 15.34 -39.80 -3.25
N PRO A 393 14.06 -39.86 -2.88
CA PRO A 393 13.49 -41.05 -2.25
C PRO A 393 13.43 -42.27 -3.19
N LEU A 394 13.52 -42.07 -4.51
CA LEU A 394 13.46 -43.15 -5.48
C LEU A 394 14.83 -43.80 -5.74
N SER A 395 15.91 -43.01 -5.75
CA SER A 395 17.27 -43.50 -6.03
C SER A 395 18.18 -43.56 -4.80
N GLY A 396 17.85 -42.84 -3.73
CA GLY A 396 18.73 -42.59 -2.58
C GLY A 396 19.90 -41.65 -2.90
N SER A 397 19.97 -41.07 -4.10
CA SER A 397 21.07 -40.20 -4.51
C SER A 397 20.95 -38.82 -3.86
N THR A 398 22.09 -38.27 -3.43
CA THR A 398 22.22 -36.85 -3.04
C THR A 398 22.69 -35.97 -4.20
N THR A 399 22.90 -36.53 -5.39
CA THR A 399 23.07 -35.75 -6.63
C THR A 399 21.69 -35.39 -7.15
N CYS A 400 21.45 -34.16 -7.60
CA CYS A 400 20.16 -33.77 -8.13
C CYS A 400 19.76 -34.66 -9.33
N GLN A 401 18.64 -35.35 -9.19
CA GLN A 401 18.10 -36.31 -10.17
C GLN A 401 17.10 -35.67 -11.13
N TYR A 402 16.74 -34.41 -10.89
CA TYR A 402 15.75 -33.66 -11.66
C TYR A 402 16.36 -32.33 -12.11
N THR A 403 15.92 -31.85 -13.27
CA THR A 403 16.22 -30.48 -13.74
C THR A 403 14.93 -29.73 -13.99
N SER A 404 14.95 -28.42 -13.75
CA SER A 404 13.83 -27.53 -14.04
C SER A 404 14.31 -26.13 -14.37
N ALA A 405 13.42 -25.15 -14.40
CA ALA A 405 13.72 -23.75 -14.62
C ALA A 405 13.01 -22.83 -13.61
N ARG A 406 13.73 -21.77 -13.25
CA ARG A 406 13.27 -20.63 -12.46
C ARG A 406 13.77 -19.36 -13.14
N LEU A 407 12.85 -18.42 -13.39
CA LEU A 407 13.11 -17.16 -14.07
C LEU A 407 12.62 -16.01 -13.21
N ASN A 408 13.33 -14.89 -13.20
CA ASN A 408 12.89 -13.66 -12.55
C ASN A 408 13.11 -12.42 -13.41
N THR A 409 12.53 -11.29 -12.99
CA THR A 409 12.67 -9.99 -13.67
C THR A 409 13.60 -9.01 -12.94
N TYR A 410 14.33 -9.44 -11.91
CA TYR A 410 15.19 -8.52 -11.14
C TYR A 410 16.26 -7.87 -12.03
N GLY A 411 16.47 -6.56 -11.85
CA GLY A 411 17.37 -5.75 -12.68
C GLY A 411 16.85 -5.48 -14.11
N LYS A 412 15.64 -5.96 -14.45
CA LYS A 412 14.98 -5.77 -15.76
C LYS A 412 13.66 -5.03 -15.60
N PHE A 413 12.80 -5.51 -14.70
CA PHE A 413 11.52 -4.93 -14.39
C PHE A 413 11.17 -5.17 -12.92
N GLN A 414 10.84 -4.09 -12.23
CA GLN A 414 10.37 -4.05 -10.86
C GLN A 414 9.28 -2.99 -10.78
N PHE A 415 8.34 -3.13 -9.86
CA PHE A 415 7.23 -2.19 -9.71
C PHE A 415 6.65 -2.27 -8.31
N THR A 416 6.05 -1.16 -7.88
CA THR A 416 5.20 -1.08 -6.69
C THR A 416 3.77 -0.81 -7.14
N TYR A 417 2.83 -1.60 -6.63
CA TYR A 417 1.40 -1.57 -6.96
C TYR A 417 1.08 -1.78 -8.43
N GLY A 418 -0.13 -2.30 -8.68
CA GLY A 418 -0.63 -2.55 -10.02
C GLY A 418 -1.47 -3.82 -10.09
N ARG A 419 -1.95 -4.12 -11.29
CA ARG A 419 -2.53 -5.42 -11.63
C ARG A 419 -1.43 -6.25 -12.26
N VAL A 420 -1.17 -7.43 -11.71
CA VAL A 420 -0.31 -8.44 -12.32
C VAL A 420 -1.21 -9.58 -12.76
N GLU A 421 -1.05 -10.05 -13.99
CA GLU A 421 -1.81 -11.17 -14.53
C GLU A 421 -0.92 -12.09 -15.36
N ALA A 422 -1.10 -13.40 -15.20
CA ALA A 422 -0.51 -14.40 -16.06
C ALA A 422 -1.55 -15.45 -16.46
N ARG A 423 -1.50 -15.88 -17.72
CA ARG A 423 -2.30 -17.01 -18.20
C ARG A 423 -1.45 -18.26 -18.26
N ILE A 424 -1.73 -19.22 -17.38
CA ILE A 424 -0.84 -20.33 -17.05
C ILE A 424 -1.61 -21.64 -17.11
N LYS A 425 -1.01 -22.66 -17.73
CA LYS A 425 -1.34 -24.06 -17.56
C LYS A 425 -0.28 -24.71 -16.67
N VAL A 426 -0.68 -25.13 -15.46
CA VAL A 426 0.25 -25.69 -14.47
C VAL A 426 0.69 -27.11 -14.83
N SER A 427 1.83 -27.54 -14.28
CA SER A 427 2.21 -28.96 -14.21
C SER A 427 1.36 -29.68 -13.16
N GLY A 428 1.16 -30.99 -13.29
CA GLY A 428 0.23 -31.71 -12.39
C GLY A 428 0.56 -33.20 -12.20
N THR A 429 1.29 -33.51 -11.13
CA THR A 429 1.51 -34.87 -10.61
C THR A 429 2.20 -34.78 -9.23
N GLN A 430 2.25 -35.86 -8.46
CA GLN A 430 2.92 -35.88 -7.15
C GLN A 430 4.33 -35.26 -7.22
N GLY A 431 4.65 -34.40 -6.26
CA GLY A 431 5.95 -33.74 -6.17
C GLY A 431 6.20 -32.60 -7.14
N LEU A 432 5.25 -32.18 -7.98
CA LEU A 432 5.41 -30.96 -8.79
C LEU A 432 4.86 -29.75 -8.03
N TRP A 433 5.58 -28.63 -8.13
CA TRP A 433 5.23 -27.37 -7.47
C TRP A 433 5.50 -26.17 -8.39
N PRO A 434 4.63 -25.93 -9.37
CA PRO A 434 4.67 -24.72 -10.18
C PRO A 434 4.21 -23.50 -9.39
N ALA A 435 4.91 -22.38 -9.57
CA ALA A 435 4.60 -21.11 -8.91
C ALA A 435 4.76 -19.90 -9.83
N PHE A 436 3.89 -18.92 -9.62
CA PHE A 436 3.95 -17.56 -10.16
C PHE A 436 3.78 -16.57 -9.01
N TRP A 437 4.85 -15.84 -8.73
CA TRP A 437 4.98 -15.11 -7.47
C TRP A 437 5.92 -13.92 -7.64
N MET A 438 6.10 -13.17 -6.55
CA MET A 438 6.93 -11.98 -6.51
C MET A 438 7.73 -11.93 -5.21
N LEU A 439 8.95 -11.40 -5.30
CA LEU A 439 9.80 -11.13 -4.15
C LEU A 439 10.18 -9.64 -4.13
N GLY A 440 10.31 -9.06 -2.93
CA GLY A 440 10.76 -7.68 -2.80
C GLY A 440 12.13 -7.45 -3.40
N ALA A 441 12.28 -6.34 -4.14
CA ALA A 441 13.54 -5.96 -4.77
C ALA A 441 14.66 -5.66 -3.74
N ASP A 442 14.27 -5.23 -2.54
CA ASP A 442 15.16 -5.00 -1.39
C ASP A 442 16.03 -6.22 -1.03
N TYR A 443 15.62 -7.44 -1.40
CA TYR A 443 16.43 -8.64 -1.28
C TYR A 443 17.81 -8.48 -1.91
N PHE A 444 17.85 -7.90 -3.11
CA PHE A 444 19.09 -7.68 -3.85
C PHE A 444 19.57 -6.23 -3.75
N ASP A 445 18.67 -5.24 -3.74
CA ASP A 445 19.04 -3.82 -3.70
C ASP A 445 19.70 -3.43 -2.37
N LYS A 446 19.25 -4.06 -1.27
CA LYS A 446 19.69 -3.74 0.10
C LYS A 446 20.27 -4.94 0.85
N GLY A 447 20.26 -6.14 0.26
CA GLY A 447 20.65 -7.37 0.96
C GLY A 447 19.68 -7.76 2.07
N ARG A 448 18.42 -7.32 2.00
CA ARG A 448 17.41 -7.59 3.04
C ARG A 448 16.99 -9.07 2.99
N PRO A 449 17.21 -9.86 4.05
CA PRO A 449 16.93 -11.28 3.99
C PRO A 449 15.43 -11.56 3.90
N TRP A 450 15.04 -12.69 3.30
CA TRP A 450 13.70 -13.23 3.48
C TRP A 450 13.49 -13.61 4.96
N PRO A 451 12.30 -13.40 5.57
CA PRO A 451 11.05 -12.89 4.98
C PRO A 451 10.90 -11.35 5.03
N TYR A 452 11.92 -10.62 5.45
CA TYR A 452 11.88 -9.16 5.67
C TYR A 452 11.65 -8.35 4.39
N THR A 453 12.00 -8.91 3.25
CA THR A 453 11.75 -8.30 1.95
C THR A 453 10.31 -8.44 1.45
N GLY A 454 9.48 -9.26 2.10
CA GLY A 454 8.13 -9.58 1.63
C GLY A 454 8.09 -10.50 0.40
N GLU A 455 7.04 -11.31 0.31
CA GLU A 455 6.75 -12.23 -0.80
C GLU A 455 5.25 -12.23 -1.09
N ILE A 456 4.89 -12.27 -2.37
CA ILE A 456 3.50 -12.30 -2.86
C ILE A 456 3.36 -13.46 -3.82
N ASP A 457 2.72 -14.54 -3.37
CA ASP A 457 2.40 -15.70 -4.17
C ASP A 457 1.05 -15.48 -4.86
N ILE A 458 1.10 -15.20 -6.16
CA ILE A 458 -0.11 -14.99 -6.98
C ILE A 458 -0.76 -16.35 -7.23
N MET A 459 0.06 -17.36 -7.54
CA MET A 459 -0.37 -18.74 -7.72
C MET A 459 0.75 -19.68 -7.30
N GLU A 460 0.43 -20.59 -6.39
CA GLU A 460 1.14 -21.85 -6.21
C GLU A 460 0.17 -23.00 -6.43
N HIS A 461 0.64 -24.08 -7.05
CA HIS A 461 -0.10 -25.33 -7.15
C HIS A 461 0.81 -26.47 -6.71
N VAL A 462 0.24 -27.48 -6.06
CA VAL A 462 0.96 -28.69 -5.68
C VAL A 462 0.26 -29.89 -6.31
N GLY A 463 1.00 -30.68 -7.08
CA GLY A 463 0.36 -31.70 -7.91
C GLY A 463 -0.30 -32.87 -7.15
N LYS A 464 -0.10 -32.96 -5.82
CA LYS A 464 -0.86 -33.87 -4.93
C LYS A 464 -2.29 -33.37 -4.66
N GLU A 465 -2.56 -32.09 -4.91
CA GLU A 465 -3.86 -31.42 -4.75
C GLU A 465 -4.30 -30.80 -6.09
N PRO A 466 -4.53 -31.63 -7.12
CA PRO A 466 -4.68 -31.17 -8.51
C PRO A 466 -5.74 -30.08 -8.73
N LYS A 467 -6.75 -30.04 -7.86
CA LYS A 467 -7.92 -29.16 -7.98
C LYS A 467 -7.76 -27.81 -7.30
N THR A 468 -6.66 -27.59 -6.56
CA THR A 468 -6.48 -26.44 -5.67
C THR A 468 -5.22 -25.68 -6.04
N ALA A 469 -5.33 -24.36 -6.10
CA ALA A 469 -4.21 -23.43 -6.15
C ALA A 469 -4.26 -22.53 -4.91
N TYR A 470 -3.14 -21.90 -4.58
CA TYR A 470 -2.94 -21.12 -3.37
C TYR A 470 -2.42 -19.73 -3.73
N SER A 471 -2.92 -18.72 -3.02
CA SER A 471 -2.34 -17.38 -3.02
C SER A 471 -1.96 -17.05 -1.59
N THR A 472 -0.73 -16.60 -1.38
CA THR A 472 -0.12 -16.45 -0.05
C THR A 472 0.71 -15.18 0.03
N LEU A 473 0.71 -14.54 1.20
CA LEU A 473 1.62 -13.45 1.52
C LEU A 473 2.59 -13.91 2.60
N HIS A 474 3.87 -13.61 2.41
CA HIS A 474 4.89 -13.81 3.45
C HIS A 474 5.55 -12.49 3.87
N ALA A 475 5.71 -12.34 5.18
CA ALA A 475 6.36 -11.22 5.86
C ALA A 475 6.97 -11.70 7.20
N PRO A 476 7.80 -10.89 7.88
CA PRO A 476 8.41 -11.29 9.16
C PRO A 476 7.44 -11.82 10.20
N ALA A 477 6.23 -11.26 10.30
CA ALA A 477 5.22 -11.68 11.26
C ALA A 477 4.37 -12.88 10.80
N TYR A 478 4.35 -13.21 9.51
CA TYR A 478 3.53 -14.29 8.93
C TYR A 478 4.25 -14.87 7.71
N ASN A 479 4.98 -15.97 7.86
CA ASN A 479 5.80 -16.56 6.81
C ASN A 479 5.86 -18.09 6.91
N GLY A 480 6.41 -18.74 5.88
CA GLY A 480 6.46 -20.20 5.78
C GLY A 480 5.06 -20.81 5.92
N ALA A 481 4.93 -21.85 6.73
CA ALA A 481 3.65 -22.50 7.00
C ALA A 481 2.60 -21.58 7.68
N ALA A 482 3.01 -20.42 8.21
CA ALA A 482 2.14 -19.42 8.80
C ALA A 482 1.90 -18.20 7.88
N GLY A 483 2.20 -18.33 6.58
CA GLY A 483 1.87 -17.32 5.57
C GLY A 483 0.38 -16.96 5.57
N TYR A 484 0.07 -15.72 5.18
CA TYR A 484 -1.30 -15.24 5.13
C TYR A 484 -1.88 -15.46 3.73
N GLY A 485 -2.63 -16.56 3.57
CA GLY A 485 -3.12 -16.98 2.28
C GLY A 485 -4.42 -17.75 2.35
N GLY A 486 -4.91 -18.16 1.18
CA GLY A 486 -6.11 -18.95 1.03
C GLY A 486 -6.07 -19.90 -0.16
N PRO A 487 -6.64 -21.11 -0.03
CA PRO A 487 -6.81 -22.01 -1.17
C PRO A 487 -7.96 -21.54 -2.07
N HIS A 488 -7.86 -21.85 -3.35
CA HIS A 488 -8.94 -21.78 -4.31
C HIS A 488 -9.06 -23.11 -5.05
N THR A 489 -10.25 -23.72 -4.98
CA THR A 489 -10.55 -24.96 -5.68
C THR A 489 -11.41 -24.69 -6.90
N LEU A 490 -11.05 -25.26 -8.05
CA LEU A 490 -11.85 -25.10 -9.27
C LEU A 490 -13.27 -25.70 -9.12
N PRO A 491 -14.29 -25.06 -9.71
CA PRO A 491 -15.65 -25.57 -9.68
C PRO A 491 -15.78 -26.90 -10.44
N GLY A 492 -16.77 -27.72 -10.07
CA GLY A 492 -17.04 -28.99 -10.75
C GLY A 492 -15.98 -30.08 -10.55
N GLY A 493 -14.97 -29.83 -9.71
CA GLY A 493 -13.89 -30.77 -9.43
C GLY A 493 -12.87 -30.91 -10.57
N ALA A 494 -12.75 -29.88 -11.41
CA ALA A 494 -11.74 -29.79 -12.47
C ALA A 494 -10.30 -29.75 -11.92
N ASP A 495 -9.36 -30.23 -12.72
CA ASP A 495 -7.92 -30.18 -12.44
C ASP A 495 -7.33 -28.91 -13.07
N TYR A 496 -6.49 -28.20 -12.32
CA TYR A 496 -5.76 -27.04 -12.83
C TYR A 496 -4.82 -27.39 -13.98
N ALA A 497 -4.32 -28.64 -14.02
CA ALA A 497 -3.42 -29.12 -15.07
C ALA A 497 -4.15 -29.49 -16.38
N ASP A 498 -5.49 -29.48 -16.43
CA ASP A 498 -6.24 -29.80 -17.66
C ASP A 498 -6.15 -28.66 -18.69
N GLY A 499 -6.08 -27.41 -18.25
CA GLY A 499 -6.18 -26.23 -19.12
C GLY A 499 -5.40 -25.02 -18.64
N PHE A 500 -5.45 -23.95 -19.45
CA PHE A 500 -4.93 -22.65 -19.05
C PHE A 500 -5.95 -21.92 -18.19
N HIS A 501 -5.45 -21.30 -17.13
CA HIS A 501 -6.20 -20.42 -16.23
C HIS A 501 -5.49 -19.07 -16.11
N THR A 502 -6.26 -18.02 -15.90
CA THR A 502 -5.72 -16.67 -15.68
C THR A 502 -5.60 -16.41 -14.18
N PHE A 503 -4.40 -16.20 -13.69
CA PHE A 503 -4.09 -15.85 -12.30
C PHE A 503 -3.71 -14.38 -12.23
N ALA A 504 -4.36 -13.63 -11.34
CA ALA A 504 -4.10 -12.20 -11.21
C ALA A 504 -4.13 -11.72 -9.76
N VAL A 505 -3.41 -10.63 -9.48
CA VAL A 505 -3.55 -9.85 -8.26
C VAL A 505 -3.69 -8.37 -8.60
N ASP A 506 -4.70 -7.71 -8.02
CA ASP A 506 -4.76 -6.25 -7.94
C ASP A 506 -4.13 -5.84 -6.60
N TRP A 507 -3.05 -5.07 -6.64
CA TRP A 507 -2.30 -4.62 -5.46
C TRP A 507 -2.28 -3.09 -5.41
N ASN A 508 -2.60 -2.52 -4.25
CA ASN A 508 -2.54 -1.08 -3.97
C ASN A 508 -2.26 -0.83 -2.48
N SER A 509 -2.30 0.44 -2.04
CA SER A 509 -1.97 0.85 -0.67
C SER A 509 -2.92 0.32 0.40
N THR A 510 -4.12 -0.14 0.02
CA THR A 510 -5.17 -0.61 0.93
C THR A 510 -5.23 -2.14 1.03
N GLY A 511 -4.59 -2.88 0.13
CA GLY A 511 -4.64 -4.34 0.14
C GLY A 511 -4.40 -5.00 -1.22
N MET A 512 -4.83 -6.27 -1.30
CA MET A 512 -4.70 -7.11 -2.50
C MET A 512 -5.99 -7.89 -2.79
N THR A 513 -6.33 -8.02 -4.07
CA THR A 513 -7.42 -8.91 -4.53
C THR A 513 -6.89 -9.89 -5.57
N PHE A 514 -6.83 -11.16 -5.19
CA PHE A 514 -6.41 -12.27 -6.05
C PHE A 514 -7.59 -12.82 -6.83
N ARG A 515 -7.33 -13.23 -8.07
CA ARG A 515 -8.33 -13.78 -8.98
C ARG A 515 -7.82 -14.99 -9.74
N VAL A 516 -8.73 -15.92 -9.99
CA VAL A 516 -8.60 -17.02 -10.93
C VAL A 516 -9.72 -16.89 -11.97
N ASP A 517 -9.37 -16.82 -13.25
CA ASP A 517 -10.31 -16.66 -14.38
C ASP A 517 -11.29 -15.48 -14.20
N GLY A 518 -10.76 -14.37 -13.67
CA GLY A 518 -11.53 -13.15 -13.36
C GLY A 518 -12.42 -13.24 -12.11
N GLN A 519 -12.56 -14.42 -11.50
CA GLN A 519 -13.29 -14.60 -10.24
C GLN A 519 -12.38 -14.35 -9.05
N VAL A 520 -12.88 -13.66 -8.03
CA VAL A 520 -12.09 -13.41 -6.82
C VAL A 520 -11.89 -14.69 -6.03
N SER A 521 -10.63 -15.07 -5.84
CA SER A 521 -10.22 -16.23 -5.05
C SER A 521 -9.92 -15.85 -3.60
N PHE A 522 -9.25 -14.72 -3.39
CA PHE A 522 -8.79 -14.28 -2.07
C PHE A 522 -8.70 -12.75 -2.01
N ARG A 523 -9.02 -12.18 -0.84
CA ARG A 523 -8.89 -10.73 -0.57
C ARG A 523 -8.08 -10.52 0.69
N VAL A 524 -7.19 -9.55 0.63
CA VAL A 524 -6.40 -9.07 1.76
C VAL A 524 -6.74 -7.60 1.95
N ASP A 525 -7.33 -7.26 3.09
CA ASP A 525 -7.47 -5.88 3.56
C ASP A 525 -6.30 -5.55 4.49
N ARG A 526 -5.59 -4.46 4.22
CA ARG A 526 -4.38 -4.09 4.98
C ARG A 526 -4.68 -3.87 6.46
N ASP A 527 -5.75 -3.14 6.79
CA ASP A 527 -6.08 -2.81 8.18
C ASP A 527 -6.49 -4.08 8.95
N GLU A 528 -7.22 -4.99 8.30
CA GLU A 528 -7.52 -6.30 8.88
C GLU A 528 -6.24 -7.14 9.12
N LEU A 529 -5.33 -7.18 8.15
CA LEU A 529 -4.06 -7.89 8.26
C LEU A 529 -3.22 -7.35 9.43
N GLU A 530 -3.05 -6.03 9.50
CA GLU A 530 -2.25 -5.39 10.55
C GLU A 530 -2.86 -5.58 11.95
N ARG A 531 -4.19 -5.66 12.05
CA ARG A 531 -4.91 -5.90 13.31
C ARG A 531 -4.90 -7.37 13.75
N THR A 532 -4.66 -8.32 12.84
CA THR A 532 -4.84 -9.76 13.13
C THR A 532 -3.58 -10.61 12.96
N ARG A 533 -2.58 -10.13 12.22
CA ARG A 533 -1.39 -10.90 11.85
C ARG A 533 -0.08 -10.16 12.08
N GLY A 534 0.05 -8.93 11.59
CA GLY A 534 1.31 -8.19 11.66
C GLY A 534 1.42 -7.11 10.60
N PRO A 535 2.52 -6.34 10.60
CA PRO A 535 2.69 -5.16 9.75
C PRO A 535 2.66 -5.49 8.25
N TRP A 536 2.12 -4.57 7.45
CA TRP A 536 2.13 -4.63 6.00
C TRP A 536 3.49 -4.22 5.43
N VAL A 537 4.21 -5.16 4.80
CA VAL A 537 5.55 -4.93 4.22
C VAL A 537 5.55 -4.70 2.71
N PHE A 538 4.39 -4.58 2.07
CA PHE A 538 4.27 -4.59 0.60
C PHE A 538 4.09 -3.17 0.01
N ASP A 539 4.85 -2.19 0.50
CA ASP A 539 4.83 -0.79 0.03
C ASP A 539 6.16 -0.37 -0.64
N HIS A 540 6.79 -1.30 -1.35
CA HIS A 540 8.05 -1.09 -2.07
C HIS A 540 8.09 -1.94 -3.34
N ASP A 541 9.17 -1.84 -4.13
CA ASP A 541 9.27 -2.52 -5.40
C ASP A 541 9.41 -4.04 -5.23
N PHE A 542 8.76 -4.78 -6.12
CA PHE A 542 8.84 -6.23 -6.24
C PHE A 542 9.19 -6.61 -7.68
N PHE A 543 9.83 -7.77 -7.85
CA PHE A 543 10.07 -8.39 -9.16
C PHE A 543 9.31 -9.71 -9.29
N LEU A 544 9.00 -10.10 -10.53
CA LEU A 544 8.23 -11.32 -10.83
C LEU A 544 9.15 -12.54 -10.84
N ILE A 545 8.61 -13.69 -10.45
CA ILE A 545 9.27 -15.00 -10.48
C ILE A 545 8.31 -16.05 -11.05
N LEU A 546 8.83 -16.91 -11.93
CA LEU A 546 8.18 -18.12 -12.42
C LEU A 546 9.09 -19.31 -12.18
N ASN A 547 8.57 -20.40 -11.62
CA ASN A 547 9.31 -21.67 -11.52
C ASN A 547 8.39 -22.88 -11.57
N ASN A 548 8.99 -24.03 -11.84
CA ASN A 548 8.32 -25.34 -11.85
C ASN A 548 9.13 -26.31 -10.97
N ALA A 549 9.05 -26.16 -9.64
CA ALA A 549 9.85 -26.93 -8.69
C ALA A 549 9.49 -28.42 -8.69
N VAL A 550 10.41 -29.26 -8.21
CA VAL A 550 10.25 -30.70 -8.04
C VAL A 550 10.63 -31.10 -6.61
N GLY A 551 9.68 -31.62 -5.86
CA GLY A 551 9.85 -31.93 -4.45
C GLY A 551 9.73 -30.70 -3.56
N GLY A 552 10.17 -30.84 -2.32
CA GLY A 552 10.04 -29.82 -1.30
C GLY A 552 9.14 -30.24 -0.13
N ASP A 553 9.26 -29.52 0.98
CA ASP A 553 8.58 -29.84 2.24
C ASP A 553 7.05 -29.89 2.10
N TRP A 554 6.48 -29.00 1.28
CA TRP A 554 5.05 -28.89 1.10
C TRP A 554 4.47 -29.84 0.04
N PRO A 555 4.91 -29.86 -1.23
CA PRO A 555 4.40 -30.82 -2.22
C PRO A 555 4.73 -32.28 -1.87
N GLY A 556 5.74 -32.50 -1.01
CA GLY A 556 6.36 -33.81 -0.83
C GLY A 556 7.20 -34.18 -2.06
N PRO A 557 8.05 -35.21 -1.97
CA PRO A 557 8.90 -35.58 -3.08
C PRO A 557 8.11 -36.31 -4.20
N PRO A 558 8.71 -36.44 -5.40
CA PRO A 558 8.30 -37.43 -6.39
C PRO A 558 8.26 -38.85 -5.82
N ASP A 559 7.32 -39.64 -6.32
CA ASP A 559 7.16 -41.07 -6.03
C ASP A 559 6.99 -41.88 -7.34
N THR A 560 6.64 -43.17 -7.20
CA THR A 560 6.45 -44.06 -8.36
C THR A 560 5.25 -43.71 -9.25
N THR A 561 4.35 -42.82 -8.78
CA THR A 561 3.22 -42.31 -9.55
C THR A 561 3.55 -41.04 -10.33
N THR A 562 4.67 -40.40 -9.98
CA THR A 562 5.12 -39.15 -10.58
C THR A 562 5.52 -39.34 -12.03
N ARG A 563 4.96 -38.52 -12.92
CA ARG A 563 5.19 -38.60 -14.36
C ARG A 563 6.11 -37.48 -14.81
N PHE A 564 7.18 -37.78 -15.52
CA PHE A 564 8.04 -36.81 -16.20
C PHE A 564 8.09 -37.08 -17.72
N PRO A 565 8.33 -36.05 -18.57
CA PRO A 565 8.49 -34.64 -18.21
C PRO A 565 7.15 -33.97 -17.82
N GLN A 566 7.24 -32.84 -17.11
CA GLN A 566 6.09 -32.00 -16.73
C GLN A 566 6.33 -30.57 -17.14
N LYS A 567 5.27 -29.88 -17.56
CA LYS A 567 5.37 -28.54 -18.16
C LYS A 567 4.47 -27.57 -17.42
N LEU A 568 5.07 -26.50 -16.93
CA LEU A 568 4.37 -25.25 -16.67
C LEU A 568 4.41 -24.43 -17.96
N SER A 569 3.24 -24.13 -18.54
CA SER A 569 3.14 -23.36 -19.79
C SER A 569 2.51 -22.00 -19.49
N VAL A 570 3.13 -20.92 -19.95
CA VAL A 570 2.72 -19.54 -19.71
C VAL A 570 2.45 -18.88 -21.06
N ASP A 571 1.20 -18.51 -21.30
CA ASP A 571 0.74 -17.85 -22.54
C ASP A 571 1.15 -16.38 -22.56
N TYR A 572 0.89 -15.66 -21.47
CA TYR A 572 1.36 -14.29 -21.31
C TYR A 572 1.56 -13.91 -19.84
N ILE A 573 2.33 -12.84 -19.63
CA ILE A 573 2.37 -12.08 -18.38
C ILE A 573 2.16 -10.61 -18.70
N LYS A 574 1.33 -9.92 -17.91
CA LYS A 574 1.02 -8.49 -18.07
C LYS A 574 0.97 -7.79 -16.71
N VAL A 575 1.47 -6.55 -16.69
CA VAL A 575 1.38 -5.67 -15.52
C VAL A 575 0.81 -4.32 -15.94
N TRP A 576 -0.21 -3.85 -15.22
CA TRP A 576 -0.83 -2.54 -15.41
C TRP A 576 -0.72 -1.69 -14.15
N GLN A 577 -0.54 -0.39 -14.35
CA GLN A 577 -0.58 0.63 -13.29
C GLN A 577 -1.60 1.69 -13.59
#